data_AF-A0A537JPU7-F1
#
_entry.id   AF-A0A537JPU7-F1
#
_cell.length_a   1.000
_cell.length_b   1.000
_cell.length_c   1.000
_cell.angle_alpha   90.00
_cell.angle_beta   90.00
_cell.angle_gamma   90.00
#
_symmetry.space_group_name_H-M   'P 1'
#
loop_
_entity.id
_entity.type
_entity.pdbx_description
1 polymer ?
#
loop_
_entity_poly.entity_id
_entity_poly.type
_entity_poly.pdbx_seq_one_letter_code
_entity_poly.pdbx_strand_id
1 'polypeptide(L)'
;MHQIPSGIFYPDKILYIGSGCVVNLKKTLEEIQAVEKLGITLKNRLYISDQASLVQPHHILVDIHTTKGIGTTKNGIGPAYADKATRMENGKLTNVKIGDLL
;
A
#
# COMPACT_ATOMS: atom_id res chain seq x y z
N MET A 1 -12.53 3.44 -2.51
CA MET A 1 -11.59 2.38 -2.09
C MET A 1 -10.39 2.43 -2.99
N HIS A 2 -9.18 2.39 -2.42
CA HIS A 2 -7.94 2.51 -3.17
C HIS A 2 -6.98 1.34 -2.89
N GLN A 3 -6.85 0.91 -1.64
CA GLN A 3 -5.94 -0.18 -1.25
C GLN A 3 -6.70 -1.48 -0.99
N ILE A 4 -7.84 -1.39 -0.31
CA ILE A 4 -8.64 -2.58 0.00
C ILE A 4 -9.44 -2.98 -1.25
N PRO A 5 -9.46 -4.28 -1.61
CA PRO A 5 -10.23 -4.75 -2.76
C PRO A 5 -11.74 -4.43 -2.62
N SER A 6 -12.37 -4.01 -3.72
CA SER A 6 -13.80 -3.66 -3.78
C SER A 6 -14.74 -4.82 -3.41
N GLY A 7 -14.23 -6.06 -3.39
CA GLY A 7 -14.95 -7.25 -2.92
C GLY A 7 -15.37 -7.19 -1.45
N ILE A 8 -14.99 -6.14 -0.71
CA ILE A 8 -15.30 -5.96 0.71
C ILE A 8 -16.80 -6.06 1.04
N PHE A 9 -17.65 -5.61 0.11
CA PHE A 9 -19.10 -5.58 0.29
C PHE A 9 -19.75 -6.97 0.23
N TYR A 10 -19.00 -8.01 -0.16
CA TYR A 10 -19.48 -9.38 -0.21
C TYR A 10 -18.95 -10.18 0.99
N PRO A 11 -19.78 -10.45 2.01
CA PRO A 11 -19.32 -11.02 3.29
C PRO A 11 -18.60 -12.36 3.15
N ASP A 12 -18.96 -13.17 2.15
CA ASP A 12 -18.40 -14.51 1.94
C ASP A 12 -17.06 -14.50 1.16
N LYS A 13 -16.53 -13.32 0.83
CA LYS A 13 -15.29 -13.18 0.07
C LYS A 13 -14.11 -12.87 0.98
N ILE A 14 -13.03 -13.59 0.74
CA ILE A 14 -11.69 -13.31 1.27
C ILE A 14 -11.06 -12.23 0.38
N LEU A 15 -10.46 -11.24 1.02
CA LEU A 15 -9.74 -10.13 0.39
C LEU A 15 -8.24 -10.37 0.57
N TYR A 16 -7.49 -10.27 -0.51
CA TYR A 16 -6.04 -10.50 -0.50
C TYR A 16 -5.32 -9.37 -1.21
N ILE A 17 -4.39 -8.71 -0.50
CA ILE A 17 -3.45 -7.75 -1.09
C ILE A 17 -2.18 -8.52 -1.44
N GLY A 18 -1.96 -8.73 -2.73
CA GLY A 18 -0.88 -9.55 -3.23
C GLY A 18 0.51 -8.91 -3.15
N SER A 19 1.54 -9.74 -3.30
CA SER A 19 2.95 -9.33 -3.31
C SER A 19 3.29 -8.33 -4.41
N GLY A 20 2.49 -8.26 -5.48
CA GLY A 20 2.62 -7.28 -6.57
C GLY A 20 2.31 -5.85 -6.14
N CYS A 21 1.55 -5.65 -5.07
CA CYS A 21 1.11 -4.33 -4.62
C CYS A 21 2.19 -3.54 -3.88
N VAL A 22 1.96 -2.23 -3.79
CA VAL A 22 2.59 -1.32 -2.83
C VAL A 22 1.54 -0.87 -1.83
N VAL A 23 1.84 -0.98 -0.54
CA VAL A 23 0.89 -0.80 0.55
C VAL A 23 1.23 0.46 1.31
N ASN A 24 0.28 1.39 1.39
CA ASN A 24 0.37 2.52 2.29
C ASN A 24 -0.41 2.19 3.57
N LEU A 25 0.31 1.88 4.65
CA LEU A 25 -0.29 1.43 5.92
C LEU A 25 -1.26 2.46 6.51
N LYS A 26 -0.90 3.75 6.47
CA LYS A 26 -1.75 4.82 7.00
C LYS A 26 -3.09 4.86 6.27
N LYS A 27 -3.06 4.93 4.94
CA LYS A 27 -4.29 4.93 4.12
C LYS A 27 -5.09 3.65 4.25
N THR A 28 -4.40 2.50 4.30
CA THR A 28 -5.06 1.21 4.46
C THR A 28 -5.82 1.16 5.78
N LEU A 29 -5.23 1.66 6.87
CA LEU A 29 -5.90 1.76 8.17
C LEU A 29 -7.10 2.71 8.15
N GLU A 30 -6.96 3.87 7.51
CA GLU A 30 -8.06 4.83 7.32
C GLU A 30 -9.23 4.19 6.53
N GLU A 31 -8.94 3.42 5.48
CA GLU A 31 -9.95 2.68 4.72
C GLU A 31 -10.62 1.57 5.54
N ILE A 32 -9.84 0.82 6.34
CA ILE A 32 -10.39 -0.21 7.25
C ILE A 32 -11.39 0.44 8.21
N GLN A 33 -10.99 1.53 8.88
CA GLN A 33 -11.83 2.23 9.84
C GLN A 33 -13.10 2.81 9.19
N ALA A 34 -12.98 3.34 7.96
CA ALA A 34 -14.13 3.86 7.23
C ALA A 34 -15.15 2.76 6.93
N VAL A 35 -14.69 1.55 6.62
CA VAL A 35 -15.57 0.42 6.30
C VAL A 35 -16.17 -0.21 7.55
N GLU A 36 -15.39 -0.32 8.64
CA GLU A 36 -15.91 -0.80 9.92
C GLU A 36 -17.03 0.10 10.46
N LYS A 37 -16.94 1.42 10.24
CA LYS A 37 -18.02 2.37 10.57
C LYS A 37 -19.31 2.13 9.78
N LEU A 38 -19.25 1.47 8.63
CA LEU A 38 -20.41 1.06 7.83
C LEU A 38 -20.99 -0.29 8.30
N GLY A 39 -20.45 -0.88 9.38
CA GLY A 39 -20.90 -2.17 9.91
C GLY A 39 -20.34 -3.39 9.17
N ILE A 40 -19.38 -3.21 8.27
CA ILE A 40 -18.76 -4.31 7.52
C ILE A 40 -17.51 -4.78 8.27
N THR A 41 -17.50 -6.05 8.68
CA THR A 41 -16.33 -6.64 9.36
C THR A 41 -15.28 -7.15 8.38
N LEU A 42 -14.04 -6.75 8.60
CA LEU A 42 -12.85 -7.21 7.85
C LEU A 42 -12.06 -8.30 8.57
N LYS A 43 -12.43 -8.59 9.82
CA LYS A 43 -11.75 -9.58 10.65
C LYS A 43 -11.79 -10.94 9.97
N ASN A 44 -10.64 -11.61 9.92
CA ASN A 44 -10.45 -12.91 9.25
C ASN A 44 -10.83 -12.93 7.75
N ARG A 45 -10.92 -11.77 7.12
CA ARG A 45 -11.26 -11.63 5.69
C ARG A 45 -10.22 -10.87 4.91
N LEU A 46 -9.54 -9.90 5.52
CA LEU A 46 -8.48 -9.14 4.87
C LEU A 46 -7.10 -9.72 5.22
N TYR A 47 -6.36 -10.10 4.19
CA TYR A 47 -5.00 -10.58 4.29
C TYR A 47 -4.08 -9.73 3.42
N ILE A 48 -2.87 -9.49 3.91
CA ILE A 48 -1.83 -8.74 3.21
C ILE A 48 -0.62 -9.64 3.08
N SER A 49 -0.09 -9.78 1.86
CA SER A 49 1.16 -10.50 1.63
C SER A 49 2.31 -9.83 2.37
N ASP A 50 3.09 -10.61 3.09
CA ASP A 50 4.39 -10.23 3.67
C ASP A 50 5.36 -9.68 2.61
N GLN A 51 5.30 -10.17 1.37
CA GLN A 51 6.13 -9.72 0.26
C GLN A 51 5.64 -8.43 -0.40
N ALA A 52 4.48 -7.89 0.00
CA ALA A 52 4.02 -6.59 -0.49
C ALA A 52 4.99 -5.48 -0.03
N SER A 53 5.24 -4.51 -0.92
CA SER A 53 6.20 -3.44 -0.64
C SER A 53 5.53 -2.29 0.10
N LEU A 54 6.20 -1.68 1.06
CA LEU A 54 5.69 -0.60 1.88
C LEU A 54 5.90 0.75 1.20
N VAL A 55 4.86 1.58 1.18
CA VAL A 55 4.99 3.00 0.83
C VAL A 55 5.56 3.75 2.01
N GLN A 56 6.86 4.00 1.96
CA GLN A 56 7.62 4.80 2.93
C GLN A 56 7.33 6.31 2.82
N PRO A 57 7.53 7.10 3.91
CA PRO A 57 7.25 8.54 3.90
C PRO A 57 8.07 9.33 2.87
N HIS A 58 9.33 8.95 2.61
CA HIS A 58 10.15 9.66 1.62
C HIS A 58 9.59 9.51 0.21
N HIS A 59 8.95 8.38 -0.13
CA HIS A 59 8.29 8.22 -1.43
C HIS A 59 7.23 9.31 -1.67
N ILE A 60 6.47 9.68 -0.63
CA ILE A 60 5.45 10.73 -0.72
C ILE A 60 6.12 12.08 -1.00
N LEU A 61 7.21 12.37 -0.27
CA LEU A 61 7.98 13.60 -0.48
C LEU A 61 8.56 13.65 -1.90
N VAL A 62 9.18 12.57 -2.36
CA VAL A 62 9.72 12.45 -3.72
C VAL A 62 8.61 12.66 -4.76
N ASP A 63 7.46 12.01 -4.60
CA ASP A 63 6.31 12.13 -5.51
C ASP A 63 5.85 13.60 -5.60
N ILE A 64 5.74 14.30 -4.47
CA ILE A 64 5.33 15.72 -4.43
C ILE A 64 6.32 16.63 -5.18
N HIS A 65 7.63 16.38 -5.04
CA HIS A 65 8.66 17.29 -5.56
C HIS A 65 9.08 16.99 -6.99
N THR A 66 9.08 15.72 -7.41
CA THR A 66 9.65 15.28 -8.68
C THR A 66 8.63 15.13 -9.80
N THR A 67 7.34 15.02 -9.50
CA THR A 67 6.31 14.72 -10.52
C THR A 67 5.45 15.93 -10.90
N LYS A 68 6.00 17.14 -10.79
CA LYS A 68 5.31 18.37 -11.19
C LYS A 68 4.87 18.28 -12.66
N GLY A 69 3.56 18.43 -12.90
CA GLY A 69 2.96 18.39 -14.24
C GLY A 69 2.46 17.03 -14.70
N ILE A 70 2.76 15.94 -13.98
CA ILE A 70 2.32 14.57 -14.35
C ILE A 70 0.89 14.28 -13.84
N GLY A 71 0.37 15.07 -12.90
CA GLY A 71 -0.96 14.88 -12.34
C GLY A 71 -1.06 13.67 -11.39
N THR A 72 -0.02 13.45 -10.57
CA THR A 72 -0.01 12.30 -9.65
C THR A 72 -0.96 12.48 -8.49
N THR A 73 -1.35 11.36 -7.88
CA THR A 73 -2.16 11.35 -6.65
C THR A 73 -1.38 11.80 -5.41
N LYS A 74 -0.08 12.10 -5.54
CA LYS A 74 0.83 12.54 -4.48
C LYS A 74 0.87 11.60 -3.27
N ASN A 75 0.77 10.31 -3.54
CA ASN A 75 0.70 9.26 -2.52
C ASN A 75 1.96 8.41 -2.43
N GLY A 76 3.01 8.73 -3.21
CA GLY A 76 4.26 7.99 -3.18
C GLY A 76 4.22 6.67 -3.95
N ILE A 77 3.17 6.42 -4.74
CA ILE A 77 2.98 5.13 -5.44
C ILE A 77 4.06 4.91 -6.50
N GLY A 78 4.33 5.92 -7.34
CA GLY A 78 5.36 5.85 -8.37
C GLY A 78 6.75 5.57 -7.78
N PRO A 79 7.23 6.40 -6.84
CA PRO A 79 8.52 6.17 -6.17
C PRO A 79 8.59 4.82 -5.43
N ALA A 80 7.50 4.38 -4.78
CA ALA A 80 7.49 3.06 -4.13
C ALA A 80 7.65 1.90 -5.11
N TYR A 81 7.02 1.98 -6.30
CA TYR A 81 7.24 1.00 -7.36
C TYR A 81 8.64 1.09 -7.96
N ALA A 82 9.22 2.29 -8.04
CA ALA A 82 10.59 2.48 -8.48
C ALA A 82 11.58 1.81 -7.52
N ASP A 83 11.45 1.99 -6.21
CA ASP A 83 12.29 1.34 -5.19
C ASP A 83 12.14 -0.18 -5.25
N LYS A 84 10.90 -0.67 -5.42
CA LYS A 84 10.62 -2.10 -5.61
C LYS A 84 11.33 -2.69 -6.84
N ALA A 85 11.37 -1.97 -7.95
CA ALA A 85 12.05 -2.40 -9.16
C ALA A 85 13.58 -2.33 -9.04
N THR A 86 14.07 -1.27 -8.41
CA THR A 86 15.51 -0.98 -8.26
C THR A 86 16.19 -1.95 -7.29
N ARG A 87 15.47 -2.42 -6.26
CA ARG A 87 15.91 -3.38 -5.21
C ARG A 87 17.02 -2.85 -4.30
N MET A 88 18.06 -2.23 -4.85
CA MET A 88 19.17 -1.66 -4.12
C MET A 88 19.67 -0.37 -4.79
N GLU A 89 19.92 0.66 -3.98
CA GLU A 89 20.57 1.89 -4.40
C GLU A 89 21.76 2.16 -3.46
N ASN A 90 22.93 2.50 -4.02
CA ASN A 90 24.15 2.78 -3.26
C ASN A 90 24.51 1.70 -2.21
N GLY A 91 24.26 0.43 -2.54
CA GLY A 91 24.55 -0.72 -1.66
C GLY A 91 23.55 -0.92 -0.51
N LYS A 92 22.45 -0.15 -0.46
CA LYS A 92 21.38 -0.30 0.54
C LYS A 92 20.09 -0.79 -0.10
N LEU A 93 19.38 -1.67 0.61
CA LEU A 93 18.02 -2.05 0.24
C LEU A 93 17.12 -0.82 0.39
N THR A 94 16.50 -0.41 -0.72
CA THR A 94 15.58 0.74 -0.73
C THR A 94 14.14 0.30 -0.52
N ASN A 95 13.80 -0.92 -0.94
CA ASN A 95 12.48 -1.49 -0.77
C ASN A 95 12.32 -2.16 0.60
N VAL A 96 11.41 -1.63 1.40
CA VAL A 96 10.94 -2.26 2.65
C VAL A 96 9.65 -3.01 2.36
N LYS A 97 9.54 -4.26 2.79
CA LYS A 97 8.34 -5.10 2.65
C LYS A 97 7.54 -5.15 3.95
N ILE A 98 6.27 -5.54 3.85
CA ILE A 98 5.41 -5.73 5.02
C ILE A 98 5.98 -6.76 6.00
N GLY A 99 6.57 -7.84 5.48
CA GLY A 99 7.20 -8.88 6.29
C GLY A 99 8.42 -8.41 7.06
N ASP A 100 9.08 -7.33 6.65
CA ASP A 100 10.24 -6.77 7.36
C ASP A 100 9.83 -6.06 8.68
N LEU A 101 8.52 -5.91 8.93
CA LEU A 101 7.96 -5.29 10.14
C LEU A 101 7.54 -6.33 11.20
N LEU A 102 7.70 -7.62 10.91
CA LEU A 102 7.34 -8.75 11.78
C LEU A 102 8.58 -9.33 12.46
#